data_AF-A0A2N5H4W0-F1
#
_entry.id   AF-A0A2N5H4W0-F1
#
_cell.length_a   1.000
_cell.length_b   1.000
_cell.length_c   1.000
_cell.angle_alpha   90.00
_cell.angle_beta   90.00
_cell.angle_gamma   90.00
#
_symmetry.space_group_name_H-M   'P 1'
#
loop_
_entity.id
_entity.type
_entity.pdbx_description
1 polymer ?
#
loop_
_entity_poly.entity_id
_entity_poly.type
_entity_poly.pdbx_seq_one_letter_code
_entity_poly.pdbx_strand_id
1 'polypeptide(L)'
;MSRLKFEMWKYERKPGEFDGYVSRFTDGKENWTESWWSSPPDDIDHVGREYLQNPHRHPNVRTARHDSFVKQRFKEEMARLTSE
;
A
#
# COMPACT_ATOMS: atom_id res chain seq x y z
N MET A 1 4.07 -14.84 16.67
CA MET A 1 4.66 -13.68 15.94
C MET A 1 3.82 -13.44 14.70
N SER A 2 3.04 -12.36 14.64
CA SER A 2 2.26 -12.05 13.45
C SER A 2 3.20 -11.58 12.32
N ARG A 3 2.93 -12.02 11.09
CA ARG A 3 3.78 -11.75 9.92
C ARG A 3 3.39 -10.41 9.30
N LEU A 4 4.34 -9.78 8.60
CA LEU A 4 4.05 -8.62 7.76
C LEU A 4 3.09 -9.04 6.65
N LYS A 5 2.08 -8.21 6.37
CA LYS A 5 1.11 -8.45 5.30
C LYS A 5 0.89 -7.16 4.52
N PHE A 6 0.80 -7.28 3.20
CA PHE A 6 0.44 -6.19 2.31
C PHE A 6 -0.57 -6.72 1.29
N GLU A 7 -1.64 -5.97 1.08
CA GLU A 7 -2.73 -6.30 0.17
C GLU A 7 -3.12 -5.05 -0.62
N MET A 8 -3.54 -5.23 -1.87
CA MET A 8 -4.03 -4.14 -2.70
C MET A 8 -5.17 -4.61 -3.59
N TRP A 9 -6.17 -3.76 -3.79
CA TRP A 9 -7.33 -4.08 -4.61
C TRP A 9 -7.88 -2.85 -5.33
N LYS A 10 -8.56 -3.09 -6.46
CA LYS A 10 -9.32 -2.06 -7.18
C LYS A 10 -10.48 -1.61 -6.29
N TYR A 11 -10.62 -0.31 -6.12
CA TYR A 11 -11.77 0.30 -5.47
C TYR A 11 -12.78 0.65 -6.56
N GLU A 12 -13.79 -0.21 -6.72
CA GLU A 12 -14.90 0.03 -7.64
C GLU A 12 -15.94 0.95 -6.98
N ARG A 13 -16.26 2.05 -7.67
CA ARG A 13 -17.10 3.15 -7.17
C ARG A 13 -18.50 2.75 -6.70
N LYS A 14 -18.99 3.51 -5.71
CA LYS A 14 -20.41 3.90 -5.58
C LYS A 14 -20.71 5.14 -6.45
N PRO A 15 -21.97 5.42 -6.83
CA PRO A 15 -22.30 6.61 -7.62
C PRO A 15 -21.78 7.91 -6.97
N GLY A 16 -20.90 8.64 -7.66
CA GLY A 16 -20.33 9.92 -7.20
C GLY A 16 -18.89 9.86 -6.64
N GLU A 17 -18.28 8.68 -6.50
CA GLU A 17 -16.89 8.56 -6.05
C GLU A 17 -15.90 8.46 -7.22
N PHE A 18 -14.58 8.39 -6.98
CA PHE A 18 -13.55 8.12 -8.00
C PHE A 18 -13.05 6.67 -7.95
N ASP A 19 -12.81 6.05 -9.11
CA ASP A 19 -12.19 4.73 -9.19
C ASP A 19 -10.74 4.90 -8.75
N GLY A 20 -10.20 3.86 -8.15
CA GLY A 20 -8.82 3.89 -7.70
C GLY A 20 -8.43 2.55 -7.12
N TYR A 21 -7.47 2.60 -6.21
CA TYR A 21 -6.91 1.44 -5.56
C TYR A 21 -6.79 1.72 -4.08
N VAL A 22 -6.99 0.67 -3.27
CA VAL A 22 -6.72 0.71 -1.85
C VAL A 22 -5.61 -0.28 -1.55
N SER A 23 -4.61 0.16 -0.80
CA SER A 23 -3.59 -0.70 -0.24
C SER A 23 -3.76 -0.80 1.28
N ARG A 24 -3.47 -1.96 1.86
CA ARG A 24 -3.46 -2.21 3.30
C ARG A 24 -2.13 -2.81 3.73
N PHE A 25 -1.53 -2.26 4.78
CA PHE A 25 -0.29 -2.78 5.36
C PHE A 25 -0.46 -3.13 6.84
N THR A 26 -0.10 -4.36 7.21
CA THR A 26 -0.10 -4.88 8.60
C THR A 26 1.34 -5.09 9.08
N ASP A 27 1.71 -4.45 10.20
CA ASP A 27 3.09 -4.30 10.69
C ASP A 27 3.64 -5.48 11.51
N GLY A 28 2.98 -6.64 11.47
CA GLY A 28 3.36 -7.83 12.24
C GLY A 28 3.07 -7.74 13.74
N LYS A 29 2.50 -6.62 14.21
CA LYS A 29 1.90 -6.45 15.54
C LYS A 29 0.38 -6.30 15.45
N GLU A 30 -0.20 -6.76 14.35
CA GLU A 30 -1.64 -6.68 14.05
C GLU A 30 -2.16 -5.25 13.85
N ASN A 31 -1.30 -4.23 13.86
CA ASN A 31 -1.69 -2.88 13.49
C ASN A 31 -1.70 -2.77 11.97
N TRP A 32 -2.88 -2.44 11.43
CA TRP A 32 -3.07 -2.23 10.01
C TRP A 32 -3.37 -0.77 9.70
N THR A 33 -3.00 -0.34 8.51
CA THR A 33 -3.34 0.98 7.95
C THR A 33 -3.74 0.82 6.50
N GLU A 34 -4.54 1.75 5.99
CA GLU A 34 -4.99 1.79 4.60
C GLU A 34 -4.55 3.07 3.92
N SER A 35 -4.28 2.96 2.62
CA SER A 35 -4.01 4.11 1.76
C SER A 35 -4.84 4.02 0.49
N TRP A 36 -5.41 5.16 0.08
CA TRP A 36 -6.13 5.30 -1.17
C TRP A 36 -5.26 5.92 -2.27
N TRP A 37 -5.45 5.44 -3.49
CA TRP A 37 -4.70 5.85 -4.67
C TRP A 37 -5.66 6.07 -5.83
N SER A 38 -5.76 7.30 -6.35
CA SER A 38 -6.54 7.58 -7.56
C SER A 38 -5.91 6.94 -8.79
N SER A 39 -4.60 7.12 -8.95
CA SER A 39 -3.79 6.58 -10.04
C SER A 39 -2.41 6.25 -9.47
N PRO A 40 -2.25 5.06 -8.86
CA PRO A 40 -0.96 4.63 -8.34
C PRO A 40 0.05 4.45 -9.48
N PRO A 41 1.34 4.75 -9.26
CA PRO A 41 2.41 4.33 -10.17
C PRO A 41 2.57 2.80 -10.16
N ASP A 42 3.35 2.25 -11.10
CA ASP A 42 3.66 0.81 -11.13
C ASP A 42 4.54 0.37 -9.94
N ASP A 43 5.39 1.28 -9.46
CA ASP A 43 6.22 1.09 -8.28
C ASP A 43 6.41 2.40 -7.50
N ILE A 44 6.91 2.26 -6.28
CA ILE A 44 7.23 3.35 -5.36
C ILE A 44 8.66 3.23 -4.84
N ASP A 45 9.58 2.64 -5.62
CA ASP A 45 10.96 2.38 -5.17
C ASP A 45 11.72 3.70 -4.92
N HIS A 46 11.35 4.74 -5.66
CA HIS A 46 11.93 6.08 -5.58
C HIS A 46 11.54 6.87 -4.32
N VAL A 47 10.46 6.51 -3.62
CA VAL A 47 9.99 7.29 -2.46
C VAL A 47 10.79 6.94 -1.21
N GLY A 48 11.09 7.94 -0.38
CA GLY A 48 11.66 7.69 0.94
C GLY A 48 10.61 7.13 1.92
N ARG A 49 11.09 6.60 3.05
CA ARG A 49 10.23 6.05 4.11
C ARG A 49 9.26 7.10 4.67
N GLU A 50 9.67 8.37 4.69
CA GLU A 50 8.86 9.52 5.10
C GLU A 50 7.57 9.66 4.28
N TYR A 51 7.60 9.28 3.00
CA TYR A 51 6.42 9.25 2.16
C TYR A 51 5.42 8.21 2.64
N LEU A 52 5.90 6.99 2.93
CA LEU A 52 5.07 5.91 3.47
C LEU A 52 4.55 6.24 4.87
N GLN A 53 5.32 6.97 5.68
CA GLN A 53 4.92 7.38 7.03
C GLN A 53 3.87 8.50 7.06
N ASN A 54 3.55 9.11 5.91
CA ASN A 54 2.53 10.12 5.82
C ASN A 54 1.17 9.58 6.38
N PRO A 55 0.40 10.38 7.13
CA PRO A 55 -0.90 9.97 7.67
C PRO A 55 -1.89 9.40 6.64
N HIS A 56 -1.77 9.79 5.37
CA HIS A 56 -2.62 9.31 4.27
C HIS A 56 -2.07 8.08 3.53
N ARG A 57 -0.90 7.57 3.96
CA ARG A 57 -0.24 6.38 3.43
C ARG A 57 -0.29 5.24 4.44
N HIS A 58 0.86 4.86 4.98
CA HIS A 58 1.02 3.76 5.92
C HIS A 58 1.84 4.20 7.14
N PRO A 59 1.27 5.01 8.06
CA PRO A 59 2.00 5.55 9.22
C PRO A 59 2.56 4.48 10.20
N ASN A 60 2.16 3.22 10.05
CA ASN A 60 2.74 2.07 10.75
C ASN A 60 4.05 1.53 10.11
N VAL A 61 4.55 2.13 9.01
CA VAL A 61 5.87 1.85 8.45
C VAL A 61 6.95 2.52 9.30
N ARG A 62 7.50 1.80 10.29
CA ARG A 62 8.46 2.37 11.27
C ARG A 62 9.91 1.95 11.03
N THR A 63 10.14 0.85 10.34
CA THR A 63 11.48 0.25 10.17
C THR A 63 11.87 0.16 8.70
N ALA A 64 13.17 0.07 8.42
CA ALA A 64 13.66 -0.19 7.05
C ALA A 64 13.07 -1.49 6.48
N ARG A 65 12.86 -2.50 7.33
CA ARG A 65 12.19 -3.74 6.94
C ARG A 65 10.75 -3.51 6.46
N HIS A 66 10.00 -2.62 7.11
CA HIS A 66 8.64 -2.29 6.67
C HIS A 66 8.67 -1.56 5.32
N ASP A 67 9.58 -0.59 5.17
CA ASP A 67 9.76 0.17 3.94
C ASP A 67 10.03 -0.75 2.74
N SER A 68 11.07 -1.59 2.83
CA SER A 68 11.43 -2.52 1.76
C SER A 68 10.31 -3.53 1.47
N PHE A 69 9.63 -4.04 2.51
CA PHE A 69 8.53 -4.99 2.33
C PHE A 69 7.34 -4.36 1.60
N VAL A 70 6.94 -3.15 1.98
CA VAL A 70 5.83 -2.44 1.33
C VAL A 70 6.16 -2.14 -0.13
N LYS A 71 7.35 -1.62 -0.43
CA LYS A 71 7.78 -1.32 -1.81
C LYS A 71 7.75 -2.56 -2.71
N GLN A 72 8.35 -3.65 -2.23
CA GLN A 72 8.36 -4.92 -2.96
C GLN A 72 6.93 -5.40 -3.24
N ARG A 73 6.08 -5.46 -2.21
CA ARG A 73 4.71 -5.97 -2.34
C ARG A 73 3.82 -5.05 -3.16
N PHE A 74 3.99 -3.74 -3.07
CA PHE A 74 3.27 -2.77 -3.88
C PHE A 74 3.48 -3.05 -5.37
N LYS A 75 4.74 -3.21 -5.78
CA LYS A 75 5.10 -3.55 -7.16
C LYS A 75 4.50 -4.88 -7.62
N GLU A 76 4.56 -5.91 -6.78
CA GLU A 76 3.98 -7.22 -7.08
C GLU A 76 2.44 -7.16 -7.23
N GLU A 77 1.75 -6.43 -6.35
CA GLU A 77 0.30 -6.28 -6.43
C GLU A 77 -0.14 -5.41 -7.61
N MET A 78 0.59 -4.32 -7.91
CA MET A 78 0.30 -3.50 -9.08
C MET A 78 0.46 -4.28 -10.39
N ALA A 79 1.53 -5.08 -10.50
CA ALA A 79 1.71 -5.97 -11.64
C ALA A 79 0.55 -6.98 -11.78
N ARG A 80 0.07 -7.55 -10.66
CA ARG A 80 -1.11 -8.44 -10.66
C ARG A 80 -2.36 -7.71 -11.17
N LEU A 81 -2.68 -6.56 -10.57
CA LEU A 81 -3.91 -5.82 -10.85
C LEU A 81 -3.98 -5.20 -12.25
N THR A 82 -2.83 -4.90 -12.86
CA THR A 82 -2.73 -4.40 -14.24
C THR A 82 -2.76 -5.52 -15.29
N SER A 83 -2.39 -6.75 -14.89
CA SER A 83 -2.51 -7.94 -15.74
C SER A 83 -3.90 -8.59 -15.74
N GLU A 84 -4.77 -8.19 -14.80
CA GLU A 84 -6.19 -8.61 -14.68
C GLU A 84 -7.13 -7.73 -15.51
#